data_AF-C5CGU1-F1
#
_entry.id   AF-C5CGU1-F1
#
_cell.length_a   1.000
_cell.length_b   1.000
_cell.length_c   1.000
_cell.angle_alpha   90.00
_cell.angle_beta   90.00
_cell.angle_gamma   90.00
#
_symmetry.space_group_name_H-M   'P 1'
#
loop_
_entity.id
_entity.type
_entity.pdbx_description
1 polymer ?
#
loop_
_entity_poly.entity_id
_entity_poly.type
_entity_poly.pdbx_seq_one_letter_code
_entity_poly.pdbx_strand_id
1 'polypeptide(L)' 'MRAVSAAFFIAAIVAFLISLIYFELGTRSMRKGKKPKSYDKKGFRFLAIAGIFAGISFLIAFIL' A
#
# COMPACT_ATOMS: atom_id res chain seq x y z
N MET A 1 0.95 -22.21 -8.33
CA MET A 1 0.68 -20.83 -8.81
C MET A 1 -0.41 -20.12 -8.02
N ARG A 2 -1.66 -20.62 -8.01
CA ARG A 2 -2.81 -19.89 -7.43
C ARG A 2 -2.66 -19.52 -5.96
N ALA A 3 -2.23 -20.45 -5.09
CA ALA A 3 -2.04 -20.17 -3.66
C ALA A 3 -0.94 -19.13 -3.39
N VAL A 4 0.14 -19.16 -4.19
CA VAL A 4 1.24 -18.19 -4.10
C VAL A 4 0.75 -16.80 -4.52
N SER A 5 0.09 -16.69 -5.67
CA SER A 5 -0.48 -15.41 -6.14
C SER A 5 -1.51 -14.85 -5.14
N ALA A 6 -2.36 -15.71 -4.54
CA ALA A 6 -3.30 -15.30 -3.50
C ALA A 6 -2.60 -14.75 -2.26
N ALA A 7 -1.51 -15.38 -1.80
CA ALA A 7 -0.73 -14.87 -0.67
C ALA A 7 -0.10 -13.50 -0.95
N PHE A 8 0.46 -13.30 -2.15
CA PHE A 8 0.98 -11.99 -2.58
C PHE A 8 -0.13 -10.93 -2.69
N PHE A 9 -1.31 -11.31 -3.17
CA PHE A 9 -2.45 -10.40 -3.27
C PHE A 9 -2.95 -9.95 -1.89
N ILE A 10 -3.06 -10.89 -0.94
CA ILE A 10 -3.43 -10.58 0.44
C ILE A 10 -2.39 -9.64 1.09
N ALA A 11 -1.10 -9.92 0.90
CA ALA A 11 -0.04 -9.03 1.40
C ALA A 11 -0.13 -7.62 0.80
N ALA A 12 -0.47 -7.50 -0.49
CA ALA A 12 -0.71 -6.22 -1.15
C ALA A 12 -1.88 -5.46 -0.53
N ILE A 13 -3.00 -6.14 -0.24
CA ILE A 13 -4.17 -5.54 0.42
C ILE A 13 -3.81 -5.02 1.81
N VAL A 14 -3.10 -5.80 2.63
CA VAL A 14 -2.70 -5.37 3.98
C VAL A 14 -1.79 -4.15 3.91
N ALA A 15 -0.79 -4.15 3.02
CA ALA A 15 0.10 -3.01 2.82
C ALA A 15 -0.66 -1.76 2.32
N PHE A 16 -1.67 -1.96 1.46
CA PHE A 16 -2.52 -0.88 0.96
C PHE A 16 -3.37 -0.26 2.08
N LEU A 17 -3.97 -1.08 2.95
CA LEU A 17 -4.72 -0.58 4.11
C LEU A 17 -3.84 0.22 5.07
N ILE A 18 -2.61 -0.25 5.32
CA ILE A 18 -1.63 0.48 6.14
C ILE A 18 -1.30 1.83 5.49
N SER A 19 -1.07 1.86 4.17
CA SER A 19 -0.85 3.09 3.42
C SER A 19 -2.00 4.09 3.59
N LEU A 20 -3.24 3.60 3.49
CA LEU A 20 -4.45 4.41 3.66
C LEU A 20 -4.51 5.08 5.04
N ILE A 21 -4.20 4.32 6.11
CA ILE A 21 -4.15 4.84 7.48
C ILE A 21 -3.11 5.96 7.60
N TYR A 22 -1.93 5.78 7.00
CA TYR A 22 -0.90 6.83 7.00
C TYR A 22 -1.33 8.09 6.25
N PHE A 23 -2.01 7.96 5.11
CA PHE A 23 -2.56 9.10 4.38
C PHE A 23 -3.68 9.80 5.13
N GLU A 24 -4.54 9.05 5.83
CA GLU A 24 -5.58 9.65 6.66
C GLU A 24 -4.98 10.42 7.85
N LEU A 25 -3.95 9.86 8.50
CA LEU A 25 -3.18 10.56 9.54
C LEU A 25 -2.50 11.83 8.99
N GLY A 26 -1.92 11.77 7.80
CA GLY A 26 -1.35 12.94 7.10
C GLY A 26 -2.40 14.01 6.84
N THR A 27 -3.56 13.63 6.30
CA THR A 27 -4.69 14.51 6.00
C THR A 27 -5.27 15.16 7.27
N ARG A 28 -5.44 14.36 8.34
CA ARG A 28 -5.87 14.86 9.65
C ARG A 28 -4.85 15.82 10.26
N SER A 29 -3.55 15.58 10.06
CA SER A 29 -2.47 16.48 10.46
C SER A 29 -2.52 17.81 9.70
N MET A 30 -2.77 17.78 8.39
CA MET A 30 -2.97 19.00 7.57
C MET A 30 -4.17 19.82 8.04
N ARG A 31 -5.30 19.17 8.35
CA ARG A 31 -6.49 19.85 8.89
C ARG A 31 -6.22 20.56 10.21
N LYS A 32 -5.22 20.12 10.98
CA LYS A 32 -4.75 20.76 12.22
C LYS A 32 -3.62 21.77 12.01
N GLY A 33 -3.31 22.15 10.76
CA GLY A 33 -2.25 23.11 10.43
C GLY A 33 -0.82 22.59 10.59
N LYS A 34 -0.63 21.28 10.80
CA LYS A 34 0.68 20.65 10.97
C LYS A 34 1.20 20.07 9.65
N LYS A 35 2.49 20.23 9.37
CA LYS A 35 3.12 19.72 8.14
C LYS A 35 3.02 18.17 8.08
N PRO A 36 2.41 17.59 7.03
CA PRO A 36 2.17 16.14 6.93
C PRO A 36 3.37 15.34 6.41
N LYS A 37 4.49 16.02 6.11
CA LYS A 37 5.63 15.52 5.31
C LYS A 37 6.17 14.14 5.71
N SER A 38 6.07 13.77 6.99
CA SER A 38 6.51 12.46 7.50
C SER A 38 5.48 11.35 7.29
N TYR A 39 4.19 11.66 7.48
CA TYR A 39 3.10 10.70 7.33
C TYR A 39 2.85 10.38 5.85
N ASP A 40 2.85 11.38 4.99
CA ASP A 40 2.69 11.19 3.54
C ASP A 40 3.85 10.39 2.94
N LYS A 41 5.08 10.63 3.40
CA LYS A 41 6.25 9.88 2.92
C LYS A 41 6.18 8.40 3.29
N LYS A 42 5.67 8.07 4.49
CA LYS A 42 5.43 6.69 4.90
C LYS A 42 4.26 6.08 4.12
N GLY A 43 3.15 6.80 3.98
CA GLY A 43 2.00 6.39 3.19
C GLY A 43 2.36 6.04 1.74
N PHE A 44 3.11 6.91 1.06
CA PHE A 44 3.58 6.66 -0.31
C PHE A 44 4.52 5.45 -0.42
N ARG A 45 5.39 5.20 0.57
CA ARG A 45 6.24 4.01 0.58
C ARG A 45 5.41 2.73 0.68
N PHE A 46 4.45 2.68 1.60
CA PHE A 46 3.55 1.53 1.72
C PHE A 46 2.66 1.37 0.49
N LEU A 47 2.23 2.46 -0.15
CA LEU A 47 1.47 2.42 -1.40
C LEU A 47 2.29 1.81 -2.54
N ALA A 48 3.56 2.23 -2.67
CA ALA A 48 4.46 1.69 -3.69
C ALA A 48 4.73 0.20 -3.46
N ILE A 49 4.96 -0.22 -2.21
CA ILE A 49 5.12 -1.63 -1.86
C ILE A 49 3.85 -2.42 -2.21
N ALA A 50 2.68 -1.91 -1.84
CA ALA A 50 1.40 -2.55 -2.18
C ALA A 50 1.21 -2.70 -3.70
N GLY A 51 1.53 -1.65 -4.48
CA GLY A 51 1.48 -1.68 -5.93
C GLY A 51 2.42 -2.71 -6.55
N ILE A 52 3.64 -2.84 -6.04
CA ILE A 52 4.61 -3.85 -6.50
C ILE A 52 4.10 -5.27 -6.20
N PHE A 53 3.64 -5.52 -4.96
CA PHE A 53 3.11 -6.83 -4.58
C PHE A 53 1.86 -7.21 -5.38
N ALA A 54 0.95 -6.26 -5.61
CA ALA A 54 -0.22 -6.46 -6.46
C ALA A 54 0.19 -6.75 -7.92
N GLY A 55 1.15 -5.98 -8.47
CA GLY A 55 1.66 -6.19 -9.82
C GLY A 55 2.31 -7.56 -10.00
N ILE A 56 3.14 -7.99 -9.05
CA ILE A 56 3.77 -9.32 -9.06
C ILE A 56 2.71 -10.41 -8.96
N SER A 57 1.71 -10.26 -8.08
CA SER A 57 0.59 -11.19 -7.97
C SER A 57 -0.17 -11.34 -9.29
N PHE A 58 -0.43 -10.22 -9.98
CA PHE A 58 -1.12 -10.20 -11.27
C PHE A 58 -0.29 -10.84 -12.39
N LEU A 59 1.01 -10.53 -12.46
CA LEU A 59 1.94 -11.17 -13.40
C LEU A 59 1.96 -12.70 -13.19
N ILE A 60 2.07 -13.16 -11.94
CA ILE A 60 2.06 -14.60 -11.61
C ILE A 60 0.70 -15.25 -11.91
N ALA A 61 -0.41 -14.51 -11.82
CA ALA A 61 -1.74 -15.06 -12.06
C ALA A 61 -2.13 -15.15 -13.54
N PHE A 62 -1.66 -14.21 -14.37
CA PHE A 62 -2.06 -14.09 -15.77
C PHE A 62 -1.02 -14.58 -16.78
N ILE A 63 0.27 -14.57 -16.43
CA ILE A 63 1.36 -14.96 -17.35
C ILE A 63 1.91 -16.36 -17.01
N LEU A 64 1.80 -16.81 -15.75
CA LEU A 64 2.37 -18.06 -15.24
C LEU A 64 1.28 -19.05 -14.79
#